data_AF-A0A2T6LWY7-F1
#
_entry.id   AF-A0A2T6LWY7-F1
#
_cell.length_a   1.000
_cell.length_b   1.000
_cell.length_c   1.000
_cell.angle_alpha   90.00
_cell.angle_beta   90.00
_cell.angle_gamma   90.00
#
_symmetry.space_group_name_H-M   'P 1'
#
loop_
_entity.id
_entity.type
_entity.pdbx_description
1 polymer ?
#
loop_
_entity_poly.entity_id
_entity_poly.type
_entity_poly.pdbx_seq_one_letter_code
_entity_poly.pdbx_strand_id
1 'polypeptide(L)'
;MSTRRNESPGGKVEAGALIEQSKALVDAAAAEEQQLSMLEPVTPEEMAIAREELGGEAGRLTVLRHARATRRGRPAGVKNRRTEDFRKYILGFGQDPAITLMQIQNTDPEILVERSAEMDPVKRRMSYGDAQQLRVRCAEALMPFIHSKQPVAVDMNFSGLSDLVIAGVTHSEAQVQDIIEGDFMPLDDDGDEA
;
A
#
# COMPACT_ATOMS: atom_id res chain seq x y z
N MET A 1 -55.72 -5.46 -30.59
CA MET A 1 -54.51 -6.17 -30.12
C MET A 1 -53.30 -5.56 -30.83
N SER A 2 -52.49 -4.76 -30.13
CA SER A 2 -51.32 -4.08 -30.68
C SER A 2 -50.06 -4.78 -30.18
N THR A 3 -49.27 -5.33 -31.08
CA THR A 3 -48.00 -5.99 -30.79
C THR A 3 -46.92 -4.93 -30.60
N ARG A 4 -46.49 -4.72 -29.35
CA ARG A 4 -45.29 -3.93 -29.05
C ARG A 4 -44.07 -4.68 -29.57
N ARG A 5 -43.31 -4.06 -30.47
CA ARG A 5 -41.98 -4.54 -30.88
C ARG A 5 -41.03 -4.36 -29.69
N ASN A 6 -40.42 -5.45 -29.25
CA ASN A 6 -39.25 -5.40 -28.37
C ASN A 6 -38.06 -4.92 -29.18
N GLU A 7 -37.67 -3.66 -29.00
CA GLU A 7 -36.38 -3.15 -29.45
C GLU A 7 -35.31 -3.64 -28.45
N SER A 8 -34.51 -4.61 -28.86
CA SER A 8 -33.39 -5.13 -28.05
C SER A 8 -32.37 -4.03 -27.76
N PRO A 9 -32.06 -3.72 -26.48
CA PRO A 9 -31.06 -2.72 -26.12
C PRO A 9 -29.61 -3.23 -26.18
N GLY A 10 -29.37 -4.41 -26.77
CA GLY A 10 -28.10 -5.15 -26.65
C GLY A 10 -26.88 -4.52 -27.33
N GLY A 11 -27.05 -3.85 -28.47
CA GLY A 11 -25.90 -3.40 -29.28
C GLY A 11 -25.02 -2.34 -28.61
N LYS A 12 -25.60 -1.46 -27.77
CA LYS A 12 -24.81 -0.43 -27.05
C LYS A 12 -24.04 -1.00 -25.87
N VAL A 13 -24.58 -2.03 -25.22
CA VAL A 13 -23.95 -2.70 -24.07
C VAL A 13 -22.78 -3.56 -24.56
N GLU A 14 -22.97 -4.30 -25.64
CA GLU A 14 -21.93 -5.13 -26.26
C GLU A 14 -20.80 -4.26 -26.84
N ALA A 15 -21.12 -3.16 -27.50
CA ALA A 15 -20.11 -2.21 -27.98
C ALA A 15 -19.32 -1.56 -26.83
N GLY A 16 -19.98 -1.22 -25.71
CA GLY A 16 -19.32 -0.71 -24.50
C GLY A 16 -18.36 -1.71 -23.90
N ALA A 17 -18.77 -2.98 -23.78
CA ALA A 17 -17.93 -4.05 -23.26
C ALA A 17 -16.69 -4.32 -24.15
N LEU A 18 -16.85 -4.27 -25.48
CA LEU A 18 -15.73 -4.42 -26.42
C LEU A 18 -14.72 -3.26 -26.31
N ILE A 19 -15.20 -2.03 -26.12
CA ILE A 19 -14.34 -0.85 -25.93
C ILE A 19 -13.58 -0.96 -24.60
N GLU A 20 -14.25 -1.38 -23.53
CA GLU A 20 -13.63 -1.56 -22.21
C GLU A 20 -12.58 -2.67 -22.23
N GLN A 21 -12.88 -3.81 -22.87
CA GLN A 21 -11.95 -4.91 -23.06
C GLN A 21 -10.73 -4.47 -23.90
N SER A 22 -10.95 -3.73 -24.98
CA SER A 22 -9.87 -3.19 -25.81
C SER A 22 -8.98 -2.24 -25.03
N LYS A 23 -9.58 -1.36 -24.22
CA LYS A 23 -8.84 -0.43 -23.36
C LYS A 23 -8.02 -1.16 -22.31
N ALA A 24 -8.57 -2.20 -21.68
CA ALA A 24 -7.85 -3.01 -20.70
C ALA A 24 -6.63 -3.72 -21.31
N LEU A 25 -6.73 -4.21 -22.56
CA LEU A 25 -5.62 -4.83 -23.27
C LEU A 25 -4.50 -3.82 -23.60
N VAL A 26 -4.86 -2.61 -24.02
CA VAL A 26 -3.89 -1.53 -24.29
C VAL A 26 -3.19 -1.09 -23.01
N ASP A 27 -3.94 -0.93 -21.91
CA ASP A 27 -3.39 -0.56 -20.61
C ASP A 27 -2.44 -1.65 -20.06
N ALA A 28 -2.77 -2.93 -20.28
CA ALA A 28 -1.92 -4.06 -19.89
C ALA A 28 -0.62 -4.11 -20.69
N ALA A 29 -0.68 -3.92 -22.02
CA ALA A 29 0.50 -3.86 -22.88
C ALA A 29 1.42 -2.69 -22.50
N ALA A 30 0.84 -1.51 -22.23
CA ALA A 30 1.61 -0.35 -21.78
C ALA A 30 2.26 -0.57 -20.40
N ALA A 31 1.62 -1.32 -19.50
CA ALA A 31 2.19 -1.67 -18.21
C ALA A 31 3.35 -2.67 -18.33
N GLU A 32 3.26 -3.63 -19.25
CA GLU A 32 4.34 -4.60 -19.54
C GLU A 32 5.56 -3.90 -20.15
N GLU A 33 5.35 -2.99 -21.10
CA GLU A 33 6.41 -2.18 -21.70
C GLU A 33 7.11 -1.28 -20.66
N GLN A 34 6.34 -0.71 -19.73
CA GLN A 34 6.90 0.03 -18.59
C GLN A 34 7.74 -0.87 -17.66
N GLN A 35 7.35 -2.12 -17.44
CA GLN A 35 8.14 -3.05 -16.65
C GLN A 35 9.44 -3.47 -17.35
N LEU A 36 9.38 -3.71 -18.67
CA LEU A 36 10.55 -4.04 -19.48
C LEU A 36 11.56 -2.89 -19.52
N SER A 37 11.10 -1.66 -19.71
CA SER A 37 11.96 -0.46 -19.70
C SER A 37 12.62 -0.19 -18.34
N MET A 38 12.09 -0.71 -17.22
CA MET A 38 12.76 -0.65 -15.92
C MET A 38 13.94 -1.63 -15.79
N LEU A 39 13.95 -2.69 -16.61
CA LEU A 39 15.03 -3.69 -16.64
C LEU A 39 16.14 -3.34 -17.64
N GLU A 40 15.91 -2.36 -18.51
CA GLU A 40 16.90 -1.90 -19.46
C GLU A 40 18.10 -1.25 -18.74
N PRO A 41 19.35 -1.56 -19.13
CA PRO A 41 20.51 -0.89 -18.57
C PRO A 41 20.48 0.62 -18.90
N VAL A 42 21.13 1.42 -18.04
CA VAL A 42 21.32 2.85 -18.29
C VAL A 42 22.16 3.01 -19.55
N THR A 43 21.69 3.82 -20.49
CA THR A 43 22.39 4.00 -21.77
C THR A 43 23.59 4.94 -21.60
N PRO A 44 24.61 4.84 -22.48
CA PRO A 44 25.74 5.78 -22.46
C PRO A 44 25.30 7.25 -22.65
N GLU A 45 24.22 7.50 -23.38
CA GLU A 45 23.66 8.82 -23.61
C GLU A 45 23.03 9.40 -22.33
N GLU A 46 22.26 8.59 -21.59
CA GLU A 46 21.70 8.97 -20.28
C GLU A 46 22.81 9.28 -19.26
N MET A 47 23.92 8.53 -19.28
CA MET A 47 25.08 8.84 -18.44
C MET A 47 25.78 10.15 -18.83
N ALA A 48 25.85 10.46 -20.12
CA ALA A 48 26.45 11.70 -20.60
C ALA A 48 25.64 12.91 -20.14
N ILE A 49 24.31 12.85 -20.29
CA ILE A 49 23.39 13.89 -19.81
C ILE A 49 23.50 14.07 -18.31
N ALA A 50 23.44 12.97 -17.53
CA ALA A 50 23.57 13.04 -16.08
C ALA A 50 24.92 13.60 -15.61
N ARG A 51 26.00 13.40 -16.39
CA ARG A 51 27.32 13.96 -16.09
C ARG A 51 27.42 15.44 -16.42
N GLU A 52 26.72 15.89 -17.46
CA GLU A 52 26.59 17.31 -17.79
C GLU A 52 25.80 18.05 -16.70
N GLU A 53 24.72 17.45 -16.20
CA GLU A 53 23.87 18.02 -15.14
C GLU A 53 24.58 18.08 -13.77
N LEU A 54 25.33 17.03 -13.40
CA LEU A 54 26.03 16.97 -12.11
C LEU A 54 27.42 17.62 -12.12
N GLY A 55 27.99 17.89 -13.31
CA GLY A 55 29.33 18.43 -13.49
C GLY A 55 30.44 17.37 -13.60
N GLY A 56 31.59 17.78 -14.14
CA GLY A 56 32.71 16.89 -14.51
C GLY A 56 33.36 16.12 -13.37
N GLU A 57 33.26 16.65 -12.14
CA GLU A 57 33.80 16.08 -10.89
C GLU A 57 32.89 15.01 -10.26
N ALA A 58 31.68 14.80 -10.81
CA ALA A 58 30.75 13.83 -10.25
C ALA A 58 31.27 12.39 -10.41
N GLY A 59 31.34 11.67 -9.29
CA GLY A 59 31.74 10.27 -9.26
C GLY A 59 30.83 9.38 -10.10
N ARG A 60 31.38 8.29 -10.67
CA ARG A 60 30.67 7.37 -11.58
C ARG A 60 29.36 6.80 -10.98
N LEU A 61 29.35 6.53 -9.68
CA LEU A 61 28.16 6.03 -8.98
C LEU A 61 27.07 7.10 -8.85
N THR A 62 27.44 8.36 -8.64
CA THR A 62 26.52 9.50 -8.57
C THR A 62 25.84 9.74 -9.91
N VAL A 63 26.60 9.70 -11.00
CA VAL A 63 26.08 9.81 -12.37
C VAL A 63 25.07 8.71 -12.69
N LEU A 64 25.40 7.46 -12.35
CA LEU A 64 24.49 6.32 -12.54
C LEU A 64 23.20 6.43 -11.72
N ARG A 65 23.30 6.91 -10.47
CA ARG A 65 22.14 7.11 -9.60
C ARG A 65 21.24 8.22 -10.14
N HIS A 66 21.82 9.31 -10.63
CA HIS A 66 21.08 10.42 -11.21
C HIS A 66 20.36 10.01 -12.50
N ALA A 67 21.06 9.34 -13.42
CA ALA A 67 20.46 8.82 -14.66
C ALA A 67 19.29 7.85 -14.40
N ARG A 68 19.37 7.02 -13.34
CA ARG A 68 18.25 6.15 -12.94
C ARG A 68 17.10 6.90 -12.29
N ALA A 69 17.37 7.99 -11.59
CA ALA A 69 16.35 8.78 -10.90
C ALA A 69 15.55 9.67 -11.86
N THR A 70 16.18 10.17 -12.94
CA THR A 70 15.50 10.91 -14.02
C THR A 70 14.71 9.99 -14.95
N ARG A 71 15.01 8.69 -14.99
CA ARG A 71 14.14 7.73 -15.68
C ARG A 71 12.75 7.72 -15.03
N ARG A 72 11.74 7.73 -15.89
CA ARG A 72 10.31 7.91 -15.58
C ARG A 72 9.75 6.75 -14.76
N GLY A 73 10.14 6.68 -13.49
CA GLY A 73 9.55 5.79 -12.50
C GLY A 73 8.19 6.28 -12.02
N ARG A 74 7.47 5.40 -11.33
CA ARG A 74 6.25 5.76 -10.63
C ARG A 74 6.58 6.81 -9.55
N PRO A 75 5.88 7.95 -9.49
CA PRO A 75 6.18 8.99 -8.52
C PRO A 75 6.15 8.41 -7.10
N ALA A 76 7.08 8.85 -6.25
CA ALA A 76 7.12 8.46 -4.86
C ALA A 76 5.78 8.79 -4.17
N GLY A 77 5.26 7.87 -3.36
CA GLY A 77 4.01 8.06 -2.61
C GLY A 77 2.71 7.77 -3.37
N VAL A 78 2.74 7.40 -4.65
CA VAL A 78 1.50 7.03 -5.36
C VAL A 78 0.93 5.74 -4.77
N LYS A 79 -0.31 5.77 -4.29
CA LYS A 79 -1.03 4.60 -3.75
C LYS A 79 -1.25 3.54 -4.81
N ASN A 80 -0.99 2.26 -4.50
CA ASN A 80 -1.13 1.17 -5.47
C ASN A 80 -2.56 1.18 -6.05
N ARG A 81 -2.66 1.44 -7.37
CA ARG A 81 -3.96 1.60 -8.05
C ARG A 81 -4.83 0.36 -7.91
N ARG A 82 -4.22 -0.83 -7.91
CA ARG A 82 -4.91 -2.11 -7.67
C ARG A 82 -5.55 -2.20 -6.28
N THR A 83 -4.88 -1.68 -5.25
CA THR A 83 -5.41 -1.67 -3.88
C THR A 83 -6.54 -0.64 -3.73
N GLU A 84 -6.41 0.52 -4.38
CA GLU A 84 -7.44 1.55 -4.36
C GLU A 84 -8.69 1.15 -5.15
N ASP A 85 -8.53 0.49 -6.30
CA ASP A 85 -9.64 -0.01 -7.11
C ASP A 85 -10.37 -1.15 -6.38
N PHE A 86 -9.63 -2.04 -5.69
CA PHE A 86 -10.22 -3.07 -4.83
C PHE A 86 -10.97 -2.47 -3.63
N ARG A 87 -10.41 -1.44 -3.00
CA ARG A 87 -11.08 -0.70 -1.92
C ARG A 87 -12.39 -0.08 -2.41
N LYS A 88 -12.37 0.61 -3.56
CA LYS A 88 -13.56 1.22 -4.17
C LYS A 88 -14.59 0.16 -4.55
N TYR A 89 -14.15 -0.97 -5.10
CA TYR A 89 -15.01 -2.10 -5.43
C TYR A 89 -15.72 -2.63 -4.19
N ILE A 90 -15.00 -2.93 -3.11
CA ILE A 90 -15.60 -3.41 -1.85
C ILE A 90 -16.58 -2.39 -1.27
N LEU A 91 -16.20 -1.11 -1.22
CA LEU A 91 -17.08 -0.05 -0.71
C LEU A 91 -18.29 0.22 -1.63
N GLY A 92 -18.28 -0.25 -2.87
CA GLY A 92 -19.44 -0.23 -3.76
C GLY A 92 -20.59 -1.14 -3.30
N PHE A 93 -20.30 -2.16 -2.47
CA PHE A 93 -21.31 -3.11 -1.98
C PHE A 93 -21.90 -2.75 -0.62
N GLY A 94 -21.34 -1.79 0.12
CA GLY A 94 -21.83 -1.47 1.46
C GLY A 94 -21.00 -0.48 2.25
N GLN A 95 -21.33 -0.36 3.54
CA GLN A 95 -20.62 0.51 4.47
C GLN A 95 -19.21 -0.01 4.76
N ASP A 96 -18.33 0.92 5.12
CA ASP A 96 -16.98 0.57 5.56
C ASP A 96 -17.05 -0.40 6.77
N PRO A 97 -16.30 -1.52 6.75
CA PRO A 97 -16.32 -2.49 7.83
C PRO A 97 -16.02 -1.90 9.22
N ALA A 98 -15.18 -0.87 9.30
CA ALA A 98 -14.87 -0.21 10.57
C ALA A 98 -16.09 0.52 11.15
N ILE A 99 -16.93 1.10 10.29
CA ILE A 99 -18.19 1.74 10.71
C ILE A 99 -19.13 0.68 11.28
N THR A 100 -19.27 -0.46 10.62
CA THR A 100 -20.10 -1.58 11.09
C THR A 100 -19.64 -2.09 12.45
N LEU A 101 -18.33 -2.29 12.64
CA LEU A 101 -17.77 -2.70 13.93
C LEU A 101 -18.08 -1.68 15.03
N MET A 102 -18.01 -0.39 14.72
CA MET A 102 -18.27 0.68 15.69
C MET A 102 -19.76 0.72 16.07
N GLN A 103 -20.65 0.51 15.12
CA GLN A 103 -22.09 0.39 15.38
C GLN A 103 -22.37 -0.81 16.30
N ILE A 104 -21.77 -1.97 16.06
CA ILE A 104 -21.94 -3.16 16.91
C ILE A 104 -21.40 -2.90 18.31
N GLN A 105 -20.21 -2.30 18.42
CA GLN A 105 -19.61 -1.95 19.71
C GLN A 105 -20.51 -1.00 20.53
N ASN A 106 -21.13 -0.02 19.87
CA ASN A 106 -22.01 0.96 20.50
C ASN A 106 -23.44 0.45 20.73
N THR A 107 -23.80 -0.72 20.20
CA THR A 107 -25.13 -1.29 20.42
C THR A 107 -25.19 -1.99 21.77
N ASP A 108 -26.28 -1.78 22.50
CA ASP A 108 -26.51 -2.47 23.76
C ASP A 108 -26.67 -3.99 23.56
N PRO A 109 -26.12 -4.81 24.47
CA PRO A 109 -26.12 -6.27 24.33
C PRO A 109 -27.54 -6.84 24.31
N GLU A 110 -28.50 -6.22 24.99
CA GLU A 110 -29.91 -6.63 24.98
C GLU A 110 -30.53 -6.50 23.58
N ILE A 111 -30.23 -5.40 22.87
CA ILE A 111 -30.70 -5.16 21.50
C ILE A 111 -30.09 -6.17 20.54
N LEU A 112 -28.81 -6.53 20.73
CA LEU A 112 -28.15 -7.56 19.92
C LEU A 112 -28.80 -8.93 20.11
N VAL A 113 -29.15 -9.29 21.35
CA VAL A 113 -29.85 -10.54 21.68
C VAL A 113 -31.25 -10.55 21.06
N GLU A 114 -32.01 -9.46 21.20
CA GLU A 114 -33.36 -9.33 20.62
C GLU A 114 -33.33 -9.47 19.09
N ARG A 115 -32.46 -8.72 18.41
CA ARG A 115 -32.29 -8.83 16.95
C ARG A 115 -31.87 -10.22 16.50
N SER A 116 -31.03 -10.89 17.28
CA SER A 116 -30.65 -12.28 16.98
C SER A 116 -31.84 -13.24 17.06
N ALA A 117 -32.81 -12.95 17.92
CA ALA A 117 -34.01 -13.75 18.10
C ALA A 117 -35.05 -13.53 16.99
N GLU A 118 -35.01 -12.39 16.30
CA GLU A 118 -35.83 -12.09 15.11
C GLU A 118 -35.31 -12.79 13.85
N MET A 119 -33.99 -12.98 13.74
CA MET A 119 -33.35 -13.47 12.51
C MET A 119 -33.30 -15.01 12.37
N ASP A 120 -33.28 -15.78 13.46
CA ASP A 120 -33.08 -17.24 13.42
C ASP A 120 -33.94 -17.98 14.48
N PRO A 121 -34.38 -19.24 14.24
CA PRO A 121 -35.15 -19.99 15.22
C PRO A 121 -34.33 -20.28 16.48
N VAL A 122 -35.04 -20.56 17.59
CA VAL A 122 -34.59 -20.70 19.00
C VAL A 122 -33.18 -21.28 19.24
N LYS A 123 -32.67 -22.16 18.36
CA LYS A 123 -31.35 -22.80 18.46
C LYS A 123 -30.14 -21.90 18.12
N ARG A 124 -30.34 -20.71 17.53
CA ARG A 124 -29.26 -19.79 17.14
C ARG A 124 -29.39 -18.39 17.76
N ARG A 125 -30.21 -18.27 18.80
CA ARG A 125 -30.29 -17.02 19.58
C ARG A 125 -28.96 -16.79 20.27
N MET A 126 -28.43 -15.59 20.10
CA MET A 126 -27.22 -15.17 20.78
C MET A 126 -27.53 -15.03 22.27
N SER A 127 -26.69 -15.57 23.15
CA SER A 127 -26.83 -15.30 24.58
C SER A 127 -26.32 -13.90 24.90
N TYR A 128 -26.69 -13.35 26.06
CA TYR A 128 -26.14 -12.08 26.53
C TYR A 128 -24.61 -12.11 26.64
N GLY A 129 -24.04 -13.25 27.07
CA GLY A 129 -22.60 -13.44 27.15
C GLY A 129 -21.93 -13.40 25.77
N ASP A 130 -22.56 -14.01 24.77
CA ASP A 130 -22.07 -13.97 23.38
C ASP A 130 -22.14 -12.56 22.79
N ALA A 131 -23.22 -11.82 23.09
CA ALA A 131 -23.36 -10.43 22.65
C ALA A 131 -22.28 -9.53 23.27
N GLN A 132 -21.97 -9.71 24.55
CA GLN A 132 -20.86 -9.00 25.18
C GLN A 132 -19.50 -9.39 24.59
N GLN A 133 -19.26 -10.68 24.35
CA GLN A 133 -18.02 -11.13 23.70
C GLN A 133 -17.88 -10.56 22.29
N LEU A 134 -18.97 -10.49 21.52
CA LEU A 134 -18.96 -9.88 20.19
C LEU A 134 -18.54 -8.40 20.28
N ARG A 135 -19.09 -7.64 21.23
CA ARG A 135 -18.70 -6.24 21.45
C ARG A 135 -17.23 -6.08 21.84
N VAL A 136 -16.72 -6.96 22.72
CA VAL A 136 -15.30 -6.96 23.10
C VAL A 136 -14.41 -7.23 21.88
N ARG A 137 -14.75 -8.21 21.05
CA ARG A 137 -14.00 -8.51 19.81
C ARG A 137 -14.05 -7.35 18.82
N CYS A 138 -15.20 -6.69 18.68
CA CYS A 138 -15.31 -5.49 17.85
C CYS A 138 -14.43 -4.35 18.38
N ALA A 139 -14.40 -4.14 19.70
CA ALA A 139 -13.53 -3.15 20.32
C ALA A 139 -12.04 -3.47 20.11
N GLU A 140 -11.64 -4.73 20.30
CA GLU A 140 -10.27 -5.19 20.04
C GLU A 140 -9.87 -5.00 18.58
N ALA A 141 -10.75 -5.33 17.64
CA ALA A 141 -10.52 -5.14 16.21
C ALA A 141 -10.41 -3.65 15.83
N LEU A 142 -11.10 -2.76 16.56
CA LEU A 142 -11.06 -1.32 16.34
C LEU A 142 -9.90 -0.62 17.04
N MET A 143 -9.35 -1.19 18.12
CA MET A 143 -8.26 -0.57 18.88
C MET A 143 -7.06 -0.15 18.02
N PRO A 144 -6.59 -0.95 17.04
CA PRO A 144 -5.54 -0.50 16.14
C PRO A 144 -5.93 0.75 15.35
N PHE A 145 -7.18 0.89 14.91
CA PHE A 145 -7.55 2.02 14.06
C PHE A 145 -7.78 3.32 14.86
N ILE A 146 -8.14 3.21 16.14
CA ILE A 146 -8.45 4.36 17.01
C ILE A 146 -7.23 4.78 17.84
N HIS A 147 -6.49 3.81 18.37
CA HIS A 147 -5.40 4.05 19.33
C HIS A 147 -4.01 3.77 18.76
N SER A 148 -3.88 3.10 17.60
CA SER A 148 -2.56 3.08 16.97
C SER A 148 -2.24 4.46 16.41
N LYS A 149 -0.97 4.83 16.54
CA LYS A 149 -0.41 5.92 15.77
C LYS A 149 -0.66 5.57 14.31
N GLN A 150 -1.42 6.40 13.59
CA GLN A 150 -1.55 6.24 12.14
C GLN A 150 -0.14 5.99 11.58
N PRO A 151 0.06 5.00 10.69
CA PRO A 151 1.36 4.79 10.09
C PRO A 151 1.78 6.10 9.45
N VAL A 152 2.72 6.78 10.10
CA VAL A 152 3.33 7.99 9.57
C VAL A 152 4.06 7.52 8.34
N ALA A 153 3.71 8.06 7.18
CA ALA A 153 4.50 7.87 5.99
C ALA A 153 5.91 8.40 6.31
N VAL A 154 6.82 7.49 6.65
CA VAL A 154 8.22 7.82 6.82
C VAL A 154 8.75 7.98 5.42
N ASP A 155 8.83 9.24 4.98
CA ASP A 155 9.56 9.60 3.77
C ASP A 155 11.04 9.41 4.08
N MET A 156 11.56 8.21 3.82
CA MET A 156 12.98 7.92 3.97
C MET A 156 13.74 8.60 2.83
N ASN A 157 13.90 9.91 2.92
CA ASN A 157 14.97 10.62 2.23
C ASN A 157 16.28 10.36 3.00
N PHE A 158 16.69 9.10 3.10
CA PHE A 158 17.98 8.75 3.65
C PHE A 158 19.04 8.93 2.56
N SER A 159 19.77 10.04 2.63
CA SER A 159 20.99 10.24 1.84
C SER A 159 22.17 9.61 2.58
N GLY A 160 22.13 8.28 2.72
CA GLY A 160 23.20 7.49 3.30
C GLY A 160 23.25 6.10 2.67
N LEU A 161 24.41 5.46 2.65
CA LEU A 161 24.51 4.03 2.34
C LEU A 161 23.86 3.27 3.49
N SER A 162 22.56 2.96 3.35
CA SER A 162 21.88 2.06 4.28
C SER A 162 22.38 0.65 4.00
N ASP A 163 23.35 0.18 4.77
CA ASP A 163 23.74 -1.23 4.71
C ASP A 163 22.72 -2.08 5.46
N LEU A 164 22.16 -3.08 4.76
CA LEU A 164 21.18 -3.98 5.35
C LEU A 164 21.94 -5.12 6.03
N VAL A 165 22.12 -5.00 7.34
CA VAL A 165 22.81 -6.00 8.14
C VAL A 165 21.86 -7.16 8.46
N ILE A 166 22.08 -8.30 7.83
CA ILE A 166 21.40 -9.56 8.11
C ILE A 166 22.48 -10.55 8.54
N ALA A 167 22.45 -10.91 9.83
CA ALA A 167 23.39 -11.86 10.41
C ALA A 167 23.39 -13.20 9.65
N GLY A 168 24.57 -13.63 9.22
CA GLY A 168 24.77 -14.88 8.48
C GLY A 168 24.50 -14.80 6.97
N VAL A 169 24.03 -13.66 6.45
CA VAL A 169 23.78 -13.47 5.01
C VAL A 169 24.64 -12.36 4.43
N THR A 170 24.60 -11.15 5.00
CA THR A 170 25.40 -10.01 4.53
C THR A 170 26.63 -9.75 5.40
N HIS A 171 26.59 -10.15 6.67
CA HIS A 171 27.65 -9.92 7.64
C HIS A 171 27.86 -11.16 8.53
N SER A 172 29.11 -11.47 8.87
CA SER A 172 29.42 -12.50 9.87
C SER A 172 29.02 -12.01 11.28
N GLU A 173 28.77 -12.94 12.22
CA GLU A 173 28.38 -12.57 13.59
C GLU A 173 29.37 -11.60 14.26
N ALA A 174 30.68 -11.76 13.99
CA ALA A 174 31.71 -10.84 14.47
C ALA A 174 31.54 -9.43 13.89
N GLN A 175 31.25 -9.31 12.59
CA GLN A 175 31.04 -8.01 11.94
C GLN A 175 29.76 -7.32 12.41
N VAL A 176 28.71 -8.09 12.73
CA VAL A 176 27.49 -7.54 13.32
C VAL A 176 27.76 -6.94 14.69
N GLN A 177 28.59 -7.59 15.50
CA GLN A 177 28.94 -7.12 16.84
C GLN A 177 29.81 -5.86 16.80
N ASP A 178 30.78 -5.78 15.89
CA ASP A 178 31.59 -4.58 15.68
C ASP A 178 30.75 -3.37 15.22
N ILE A 179 29.75 -3.59 14.36
CA ILE A 179 28.82 -2.53 13.90
C ILE A 179 27.96 -2.04 15.06
N ILE A 180 27.47 -2.95 15.90
CA ILE A 180 26.67 -2.60 17.08
C ILE A 180 27.52 -1.83 18.09
N GLU A 181 28.76 -2.25 18.35
CA GLU A 181 29.64 -1.58 19.32
C GLU A 181 30.13 -0.19 18.84
N GLY A 182 30.32 0.00 17.54
CA GLY A 182 30.71 1.28 16.94
C GLY A 182 29.65 2.38 17.07
N ASP A 183 28.36 2.03 17.01
CA ASP A 183 27.24 2.99 17.12
C ASP A 183 27.07 3.57 18.54
N PHE A 184 27.70 2.99 19.57
CA PHE A 184 27.61 3.45 20.97
C PHE A 184 28.89 4.11 21.50
N MET A 185 29.92 4.33 20.68
CA MET A 185 31.09 5.10 21.12
C MET A 185 30.73 6.58 21.26
N PRO A 186 30.96 7.21 22.44
CA PRO A 186 30.81 8.65 22.58
C PRO A 186 31.79 9.35 21.63
N LEU A 187 31.28 10.31 20.84
CA LEU A 187 32.13 11.19 20.05
C LEU A 187 32.87 12.12 21.03
N ASP A 188 34.20 12.02 21.06
CA ASP A 188 35.04 12.99 21.77
C ASP A 188 34.87 14.35 21.06
N ASP A 189 34.14 15.25 21.71
CA ASP A 189 33.87 16.62 21.29
C ASP A 189 35.09 17.50 21.60
N ASP A 190 36.20 17.23 20.91
CA ASP A 190 37.42 18.04 21.02
C ASP A 190 37.44 19.09 19.90
N GLY A 191 36.84 20.24 20.20
CA GLY A 191 36.76 21.36 19.26
C GLY A 191 36.36 22.72 19.83
N ASP A 192 36.65 23.04 21.09
CA ASP A 192 36.58 24.42 21.59
C ASP A 192 37.98 25.07 21.55
N GLU A 193 38.25 25.81 20.45
CA GLU A 193 39.31 26.81 20.39
C GLU A 193 38.87 28.08 21.17
N ALA A 194 39.58 28.39 22.25
CA ALA A 194 39.81 29.76 22.75
C ALA A 194 41.10 29.83 23.58
#